data_AF-A0AA38NWA4-F1
#
_entry.id   AF-A0AA38NWA4-F1
#
_cell.length_a   1.000
_cell.length_b   1.000
_cell.length_c   1.000
_cell.angle_alpha   90.00
_cell.angle_beta   90.00
_cell.angle_gamma   90.00
#
_symmetry.space_group_name_H-M   'P 1'
#
loop_
_entity.id
_entity.type
_entity.pdbx_description
1 polymer ?
#
loop_
_entity_poly.entity_id
_entity_poly.type
_entity_poly.pdbx_seq_one_letter_code
_entity_poly.pdbx_strand_id
1 'polypeptide(L)'
;MSLSFFETHKVRPDANPVHSLTNVRRILVIDYFSDSLEAGDHIISQNLAQFEQLFYVELGGCSRRTFLLRALLAHPTVTSILVGELPDKSMCNNDLSKVICNDQTADCAFSDSYQNYFNQGMRLHRLELLPLRTLDDLLRSKLFPGLREIRMVMGVKPFSSSLLSVVSAAHPTVNEFWLIDDRNLHFLQHTPPFISSFIDECQEQDLNRFFIIERVGPGKAIGQSPYEWYVIGLTLKTTFASKSRLKILNLVSSLFPKLKTLTLNLEDHNATYHINDFATTLGQFVSLRTLFLYGVYKRLNFGSKKLAPSVRVRSMDTFDAMVARAETGTLWYTSRIAREVRVLDMIYIKDSGRERVHRRFKEWRLDGWLYVANGDRETGGKLQRVMSED
;
A
#
# COMPACT_ATOMS: atom_id res chain seq x y z
N MET A 1 -1.28 -14.19 19.36
CA MET A 1 -1.40 -15.00 18.13
C MET A 1 -2.64 -14.52 17.39
N SER A 2 -2.47 -13.91 16.23
CA SER A 2 -3.57 -13.62 15.30
C SER A 2 -3.44 -14.58 14.14
N LEU A 3 -4.37 -15.54 14.03
CA LEU A 3 -4.50 -16.39 12.85
C LEU A 3 -5.71 -15.88 12.09
N SER A 4 -5.49 -15.42 10.86
CA SER A 4 -6.55 -15.06 9.94
C SER A 4 -6.55 -16.02 8.75
N PHE A 5 -7.71 -16.61 8.50
CA PHE A 5 -7.96 -17.44 7.34
C PHE A 5 -8.76 -16.63 6.33
N PHE A 6 -8.25 -16.57 5.10
CA PHE A 6 -8.99 -15.99 3.99
C PHE A 6 -9.29 -17.08 2.97
N GLU A 7 -10.55 -17.22 2.61
CA GLU A 7 -10.98 -18.07 1.51
C GLU A 7 -11.08 -17.22 0.25
N THR A 8 -10.35 -17.61 -0.80
CA THR A 8 -10.46 -16.94 -2.10
C THR A 8 -11.35 -17.78 -3.02
N HIS A 9 -12.49 -17.21 -3.39
CA HIS A 9 -13.35 -17.78 -4.44
C HIS A 9 -12.90 -17.22 -5.79
N LYS A 10 -12.37 -18.09 -6.67
CA LYS A 10 -12.10 -17.73 -8.05
C LYS A 10 -13.32 -18.09 -8.90
N VAL A 11 -14.25 -17.16 -9.07
CA VAL A 11 -15.40 -17.35 -9.97
C VAL A 11 -14.90 -17.18 -11.41
N ARG A 12 -15.00 -18.24 -12.23
CA ARG A 12 -14.78 -18.12 -13.69
C ARG A 12 -15.97 -17.37 -14.30
N PRO A 13 -15.76 -16.43 -15.24
CA PRO A 13 -16.85 -15.61 -15.80
C PRO A 13 -17.91 -16.40 -16.60
N ASP A 14 -17.63 -17.63 -17.04
CA ASP A 14 -18.46 -18.33 -18.03
C ASP A 14 -19.02 -19.70 -17.57
N ALA A 15 -19.17 -19.95 -16.26
CA ALA A 15 -19.72 -21.22 -15.77
C ALA A 15 -21.14 -21.07 -15.22
N ASN A 16 -22.07 -21.86 -15.76
CA ASN A 16 -23.46 -22.02 -15.31
C ASN A 16 -23.56 -22.19 -13.77
N PRO A 17 -24.61 -21.66 -13.10
CA PRO A 17 -24.59 -21.41 -11.66
C PRO A 17 -24.78 -22.65 -10.76
N VAL A 18 -24.92 -23.86 -11.31
CA VAL A 18 -25.48 -24.97 -10.53
C VAL A 18 -24.44 -25.99 -10.06
N HIS A 19 -23.21 -26.06 -10.61
CA HIS A 19 -22.18 -26.99 -10.11
C HIS A 19 -20.72 -26.53 -10.32
N SER A 20 -20.27 -25.46 -9.67
CA SER A 20 -18.83 -25.15 -9.63
C SER A 20 -18.33 -24.51 -8.32
N LEU A 21 -18.59 -25.15 -7.18
CA LEU A 21 -17.85 -24.91 -5.93
C LEU A 21 -16.80 -26.01 -5.75
N THR A 22 -15.80 -26.07 -6.63
CA THR A 22 -14.69 -27.03 -6.49
C THR A 22 -13.36 -26.31 -6.58
N ASN A 23 -12.67 -26.27 -5.44
CA ASN A 23 -11.37 -25.64 -5.12
C ASN A 23 -11.44 -24.27 -4.46
N VAL A 24 -11.94 -24.25 -3.22
CA VAL A 24 -11.63 -23.16 -2.29
C VAL A 24 -10.13 -23.25 -1.98
N ARG A 25 -9.39 -22.21 -2.34
CA ARG A 25 -7.96 -22.10 -2.07
C ARG A 25 -7.77 -21.28 -0.79
N ARG A 26 -7.13 -21.86 0.23
CA ARG A 26 -6.96 -21.22 1.54
C ARG A 26 -5.65 -20.46 1.64
N ILE A 27 -5.75 -19.21 2.09
CA ILE A 27 -4.63 -18.34 2.45
C ILE A 27 -4.51 -18.36 3.97
N LEU A 28 -3.31 -18.64 4.46
CA LEU A 28 -2.97 -18.52 5.88
C LEU A 28 -2.06 -17.31 6.09
N VAL A 29 -2.51 -16.36 6.88
CA VAL A 29 -1.65 -15.24 7.33
C VAL A 29 -1.30 -15.47 8.79
N ILE A 30 0.00 -15.52 9.07
CA ILE A 30 0.55 -15.70 10.40
C ILE A 30 1.28 -14.41 10.78
N ASP A 31 0.62 -13.58 11.58
CA ASP A 31 1.20 -12.33 12.08
C ASP A 31 1.60 -12.46 13.55
N TYR A 32 2.82 -12.03 13.86
CA TYR A 32 3.34 -11.83 15.22
C TYR A 32 3.00 -12.96 16.20
N PHE A 33 3.84 -14.00 16.18
CA PHE A 33 3.99 -14.89 17.33
C PHE A 33 4.91 -14.26 18.36
N SER A 34 4.53 -14.23 19.64
CA SER A 34 5.47 -13.87 20.70
C SER A 34 6.69 -14.78 20.64
N ASP A 35 7.89 -14.21 20.79
CA ASP A 35 9.19 -14.87 20.64
C ASP A 35 9.42 -16.07 21.58
N SER A 36 8.55 -16.29 22.57
CA SER A 36 8.78 -17.21 23.68
C SER A 36 8.18 -18.62 23.56
N LEU A 37 7.54 -19.00 22.44
CA LEU A 37 6.85 -20.30 22.37
C LEU A 37 7.25 -21.10 21.11
N GLU A 38 8.37 -21.82 21.20
CA GLU A 38 8.70 -22.96 20.32
C GLU A 38 7.55 -23.98 20.25
N ALA A 39 6.79 -24.12 21.34
CA ALA A 39 5.56 -24.90 21.39
C ALA A 39 4.52 -24.46 20.34
N GLY A 40 4.46 -23.17 20.04
CA GLY A 40 3.58 -22.60 19.02
C GLY A 40 3.93 -23.08 17.62
N ASP A 41 5.22 -23.10 17.30
CA ASP A 41 5.72 -23.60 16.01
C ASP A 41 5.45 -25.08 15.87
N HIS A 42 5.67 -25.86 16.93
CA HIS A 42 5.34 -27.28 16.94
C HIS A 42 3.85 -27.54 16.72
N ILE A 43 2.96 -26.79 17.39
CA ILE A 43 1.51 -26.92 17.20
C ILE A 43 1.15 -26.58 15.75
N ILE A 44 1.62 -25.46 15.20
CA ILE A 44 1.32 -25.10 13.82
C ILE A 44 1.84 -26.18 12.88
N SER A 45 3.10 -26.59 13.00
CA SER A 45 3.70 -27.61 12.14
C SER A 45 3.00 -28.96 12.20
N GLN A 46 2.52 -29.39 13.37
CA GLN A 46 1.73 -30.62 13.51
C GLN A 46 0.37 -30.51 12.82
N ASN A 47 -0.26 -29.33 12.89
CA ASN A 47 -1.55 -29.09 12.26
C ASN A 47 -1.43 -28.73 10.78
N LEU A 48 -0.25 -28.34 10.28
CA LEU A 48 -0.03 -27.97 8.88
C LEU A 48 -0.50 -29.06 7.93
N ALA A 49 -0.18 -30.33 8.25
CA ALA A 49 -0.58 -31.49 7.44
C ALA A 49 -2.10 -31.64 7.28
N GLN A 50 -2.91 -31.05 8.16
CA GLN A 50 -4.37 -31.10 8.09
C GLN A 50 -4.94 -30.08 7.09
N PHE A 51 -4.15 -29.10 6.64
CA PHE A 51 -4.59 -28.08 5.70
C PHE A 51 -4.32 -28.50 4.25
N GLU A 52 -5.01 -29.53 3.78
CA GLU A 52 -4.85 -30.10 2.42
C GLU A 52 -5.09 -29.09 1.28
N GLN A 53 -5.75 -27.97 1.53
CA GLN A 53 -6.05 -26.92 0.54
C GLN A 53 -5.21 -25.65 0.73
N LEU A 54 -4.18 -25.71 1.58
CA LEU A 54 -3.28 -24.59 1.83
C LEU A 54 -2.32 -24.42 0.64
N PHE A 55 -2.43 -23.31 -0.08
CA PHE A 55 -1.61 -23.05 -1.27
C PHE A 55 -0.66 -21.87 -1.10
N TYR A 56 -1.03 -20.92 -0.23
CA TYR A 56 -0.30 -19.70 0.01
C TYR A 56 -0.25 -19.40 1.49
N VAL A 57 0.94 -19.01 1.96
CA VAL A 57 1.18 -18.64 3.35
C VAL A 57 1.92 -17.32 3.41
N GLU A 58 1.49 -16.43 4.28
CA GLU A 58 2.19 -15.19 4.61
C GLU A 58 2.72 -15.24 6.04
N LEU A 59 4.02 -15.00 6.20
CA LEU A 59 4.72 -15.02 7.47
C LEU A 59 5.13 -13.58 7.87
N GLY A 60 4.26 -12.90 8.60
CA GLY A 60 4.50 -11.59 9.18
C GLY A 60 5.40 -11.68 10.41
N GLY A 61 6.67 -11.26 10.27
CA GLY A 61 7.64 -11.25 11.37
C GLY A 61 8.11 -12.62 11.86
N CYS A 62 7.68 -13.71 11.21
CA CYS A 62 7.97 -15.09 11.62
C CYS A 62 9.00 -15.81 10.74
N SER A 63 9.64 -15.12 9.78
CA SER A 63 10.51 -15.75 8.77
C SER A 63 11.80 -16.36 9.33
N ARG A 64 12.21 -15.95 10.54
CA ARG A 64 13.38 -16.52 11.25
C ARG A 64 13.07 -17.87 11.92
N ARG A 65 11.82 -18.31 11.95
CA ARG A 65 11.39 -19.59 12.54
C ARG A 65 11.65 -20.73 11.55
N THR A 66 12.87 -21.23 11.58
CA THR A 66 13.38 -22.24 10.65
C THR A 66 12.54 -23.51 10.61
N PHE A 67 12.01 -23.97 11.76
CA PHE A 67 11.19 -25.19 11.83
C PHE A 67 9.86 -25.03 11.08
N LEU A 68 9.14 -23.93 11.33
CA LEU A 68 7.90 -23.63 10.64
C LEU A 68 8.12 -23.48 9.13
N LEU A 69 9.16 -22.75 8.72
CA LEU A 69 9.47 -22.55 7.31
C LEU A 69 9.82 -23.88 6.62
N ARG A 70 10.59 -24.78 7.26
CA ARG A 70 10.86 -26.13 6.73
C ARG A 70 9.59 -26.96 6.58
N ALA A 71 8.69 -26.92 7.56
CA ALA A 71 7.41 -27.62 7.48
C ALA A 71 6.56 -27.10 6.30
N LEU A 72 6.54 -25.79 6.08
CA LEU A 72 5.84 -25.17 4.95
C LEU A 72 6.48 -25.50 3.59
N LEU A 73 7.80 -25.53 3.51
CA LEU A 73 8.52 -25.94 2.30
C LEU A 73 8.21 -27.39 1.93
N ALA A 74 8.16 -28.28 2.93
CA ALA A 74 7.80 -29.68 2.75
C ALA A 74 6.30 -29.91 2.45
N HIS A 75 5.43 -28.92 2.71
CA HIS A 75 4.00 -29.07 2.51
C HIS A 75 3.65 -29.25 1.02
N PRO A 76 2.93 -30.32 0.63
CA PRO A 76 2.77 -30.71 -0.77
C PRO A 76 1.96 -29.70 -1.59
N THR A 77 0.97 -29.06 -0.98
CA THR A 77 0.07 -28.13 -1.68
C THR A 77 0.49 -26.67 -1.61
N VAL A 78 1.42 -26.32 -0.71
CA VAL A 78 1.92 -24.95 -0.60
C VAL A 78 2.82 -24.68 -1.79
N THR A 79 2.44 -23.68 -2.59
CA THR A 79 3.19 -23.25 -3.78
C THR A 79 3.92 -21.94 -3.57
N SER A 80 3.54 -21.16 -2.56
CA SER A 80 4.10 -19.83 -2.32
C SER A 80 4.07 -19.48 -0.84
N ILE A 81 5.20 -19.00 -0.35
CA ILE A 81 5.40 -18.55 1.04
C ILE A 81 5.94 -17.13 0.96
N LEU A 82 5.13 -16.15 1.36
CA LEU A 82 5.55 -14.76 1.44
C LEU A 82 6.21 -14.52 2.80
N VAL A 83 7.43 -13.98 2.79
CA VAL A 83 8.18 -13.62 4.00
C VAL A 83 8.51 -12.13 4.01
N GLY A 84 8.38 -11.48 5.16
CA GLY A 84 8.73 -10.06 5.31
C GLY A 84 10.24 -9.80 5.40
N GLU A 85 11.00 -10.76 5.93
CA GLU A 85 12.46 -10.69 6.05
C GLU A 85 13.10 -11.96 5.50
N LEU A 86 14.39 -11.90 5.19
CA LEU A 86 15.16 -13.08 4.83
C LEU A 86 15.06 -14.19 5.89
N PRO A 87 15.00 -15.47 5.45
CA PRO A 87 15.18 -16.59 6.34
C PRO A 87 16.55 -16.58 7.04
N ASP A 88 16.65 -17.34 8.12
CA ASP A 88 17.92 -17.59 8.80
C ASP A 88 18.95 -18.26 7.86
N LYS A 89 20.25 -17.98 8.05
CA LYS A 89 21.35 -18.55 7.23
C LYS A 89 21.40 -20.07 7.24
N SER A 90 20.89 -20.72 8.28
CA SER A 90 20.73 -22.18 8.34
C SER A 90 19.76 -22.72 7.28
N MET A 91 18.99 -21.86 6.61
CA MET A 91 18.12 -22.23 5.51
C MET A 91 18.83 -22.28 4.16
N CYS A 92 20.08 -21.80 4.06
CA CYS A 92 20.88 -21.73 2.84
C CYS A 92 21.25 -23.08 2.18
N ASN A 93 20.72 -24.21 2.62
CA ASN A 93 20.89 -25.50 1.93
C ASN A 93 19.54 -26.12 1.50
N ASN A 94 18.43 -25.39 1.62
CA ASN A 94 17.10 -25.90 1.29
C ASN A 94 16.66 -25.41 -0.09
N ASP A 95 15.72 -26.12 -0.73
CA ASP A 95 15.01 -25.57 -1.87
C ASP A 95 14.06 -24.45 -1.40
N LEU A 96 14.33 -23.23 -1.86
CA LEU A 96 13.57 -22.03 -1.53
C LEU A 96 12.69 -21.56 -2.70
N SER A 97 12.46 -22.40 -3.71
CA SER A 97 11.65 -22.09 -4.89
C SER A 97 10.21 -21.62 -4.60
N LYS A 98 9.67 -22.00 -3.44
CA LYS A 98 8.35 -21.55 -2.93
C LYS A 98 8.42 -20.21 -2.20
N VAL A 99 9.59 -19.75 -1.79
CA VAL A 99 9.75 -18.56 -0.94
C VAL A 99 9.83 -17.30 -1.78
N ILE A 100 9.00 -16.33 -1.42
CA ILE A 100 8.99 -14.99 -1.99
C ILE A 100 9.30 -14.03 -0.84
N CYS A 101 10.44 -13.36 -0.90
CA CYS A 101 10.76 -12.28 0.00
C CYS A 101 10.01 -11.03 -0.46
N ASN A 102 9.13 -10.50 0.38
CA ASN A 102 8.24 -9.40 0.01
C ASN A 102 9.02 -8.11 -0.16
N ASP A 103 9.85 -7.78 0.83
CA ASP A 103 10.55 -6.50 0.93
C ASP A 103 11.98 -6.73 1.41
N GLN A 104 12.95 -6.02 0.84
CA GLN A 104 14.33 -6.00 1.29
C GLN A 104 14.93 -4.63 1.05
N THR A 105 15.58 -4.10 2.07
CA THR A 105 16.38 -2.88 1.94
C THR A 105 17.80 -3.24 1.52
N ALA A 106 18.23 -2.72 0.38
CA ALA A 106 19.62 -2.74 -0.01
C ALA A 106 20.39 -1.60 0.63
N ASP A 107 21.21 -1.97 1.61
CA ASP A 107 22.31 -1.14 2.06
C ASP A 107 23.60 -1.45 1.26
N CYS A 108 24.67 -0.69 1.54
CA CYS A 108 26.00 -0.90 0.95
C CYS A 108 26.53 -2.34 1.17
N ALA A 109 25.94 -3.10 2.10
CA ALA A 109 26.30 -4.46 2.45
C ALA A 109 25.28 -5.47 1.94
N PHE A 110 24.67 -5.21 0.76
CA PHE A 110 24.00 -6.26 -0.04
C PHE A 110 25.02 -7.35 -0.39
N SER A 111 25.25 -8.23 0.58
CA SER A 111 26.37 -9.15 0.60
C SER A 111 26.14 -10.28 -0.40
N ASP A 112 27.20 -10.99 -0.75
CA ASP A 112 27.10 -12.20 -1.58
C ASP A 112 26.22 -13.27 -0.93
N SER A 113 25.94 -13.16 0.37
CA SER A 113 25.02 -14.06 1.07
C SER A 113 23.60 -14.04 0.52
N TYR A 114 23.13 -12.94 -0.09
CA TYR A 114 21.82 -12.88 -0.73
C TYR A 114 21.74 -13.77 -1.97
N GLN A 115 22.84 -13.87 -2.72
CA GLN A 115 22.89 -14.67 -3.93
C GLN A 115 22.71 -16.16 -3.63
N ASN A 116 23.18 -16.63 -2.46
CA ASN A 116 22.95 -18.01 -2.07
C ASN A 116 21.46 -18.37 -1.97
N TYR A 117 20.63 -17.47 -1.40
CA TYR A 117 19.18 -17.71 -1.33
C TYR A 117 18.52 -17.69 -2.71
N PHE A 118 18.92 -16.77 -3.59
CA PHE A 118 18.39 -16.72 -4.95
C PHE A 118 18.81 -17.94 -5.79
N ASN A 119 20.04 -18.42 -5.61
CA ASN A 119 20.53 -19.66 -6.22
C ASN A 119 19.75 -20.89 -5.75
N GLN A 120 19.13 -20.84 -4.57
CA GLN A 120 18.20 -21.85 -4.06
C GLN A 120 16.76 -21.70 -4.57
N GLY A 121 16.53 -20.78 -5.51
CA GLY A 121 15.22 -20.57 -6.12
C GLY A 121 14.34 -19.53 -5.43
N MET A 122 14.80 -18.93 -4.34
CA MET A 122 14.06 -17.85 -3.67
C MET A 122 13.85 -16.69 -4.64
N ARG A 123 12.69 -16.03 -4.55
CA ARG A 123 12.34 -14.85 -5.34
C ARG A 123 12.25 -13.62 -4.47
N LEU A 124 12.63 -12.47 -5.00
CA LEU A 124 12.46 -11.17 -4.37
C LEU A 124 11.34 -10.42 -5.08
N HIS A 125 10.36 -9.89 -4.36
CA HIS A 125 9.24 -9.15 -4.95
C HIS A 125 9.52 -7.65 -5.07
N ARG A 126 9.99 -7.04 -3.97
CA ARG A 126 10.34 -5.61 -3.88
C ARG A 126 11.76 -5.43 -3.35
N LEU A 127 12.45 -4.44 -3.92
CA LEU A 127 13.77 -4.00 -3.47
C LEU A 127 13.72 -2.50 -3.13
N GLU A 128 14.03 -2.14 -1.90
CA GLU A 128 14.24 -0.76 -1.47
C GLU A 128 15.71 -0.39 -1.51
N LEU A 129 16.06 0.72 -2.14
CA LEU A 129 17.42 1.18 -2.35
C LEU A 129 17.60 2.47 -1.55
N LEU A 130 18.58 2.45 -0.65
CA LEU A 130 19.04 3.68 -0.02
C LEU A 130 19.82 4.54 -1.04
N PRO A 131 20.12 5.81 -0.74
CA PRO A 131 20.89 6.68 -1.62
C PRO A 131 22.34 6.16 -1.83
N LEU A 132 22.50 5.17 -2.69
CA LEU A 132 23.78 4.51 -2.98
C LEU A 132 24.48 5.22 -4.15
N ARG A 133 25.80 5.34 -4.07
CA ARG A 133 26.62 5.97 -5.12
C ARG A 133 26.75 5.09 -6.38
N THR A 134 26.45 3.79 -6.28
CA THR A 134 26.72 2.76 -7.30
C THR A 134 25.48 1.92 -7.62
N LEU A 135 24.34 2.58 -7.78
CA LEU A 135 23.08 1.89 -8.06
C LEU A 135 23.11 1.12 -9.40
N ASP A 136 23.70 1.72 -10.43
CA ASP A 136 23.84 1.11 -11.74
C ASP A 136 24.64 -0.19 -11.68
N ASP A 137 25.73 -0.21 -10.89
CA ASP A 137 26.56 -1.40 -10.73
C ASP A 137 25.80 -2.50 -10.00
N LEU A 138 25.03 -2.16 -8.95
CA LEU A 138 24.24 -3.14 -8.21
C LEU A 138 23.20 -3.82 -9.12
N LEU A 139 22.44 -3.03 -9.86
CA LEU A 139 21.37 -3.55 -10.73
C LEU A 139 21.93 -4.31 -11.94
N ARG A 140 23.12 -3.97 -12.43
CA ARG A 140 23.76 -4.67 -13.54
C ARG A 140 24.49 -5.94 -13.10
N SER A 141 25.07 -5.95 -11.90
CA SER A 141 25.89 -7.06 -11.41
C SER A 141 25.09 -8.15 -10.71
N LYS A 142 23.88 -7.84 -10.21
CA LYS A 142 23.07 -8.79 -9.44
C LYS A 142 21.73 -9.04 -10.12
N LEU A 143 21.35 -10.31 -10.23
CA LEU A 143 20.03 -10.72 -10.65
C LEU A 143 19.12 -10.89 -9.42
N PHE A 144 17.89 -10.37 -9.52
CA PHE A 144 16.87 -10.49 -8.49
C PHE A 144 15.65 -11.23 -9.08
N PRO A 145 15.60 -12.58 -8.96
CA PRO A 145 14.52 -13.35 -9.55
C PRO A 145 13.15 -12.93 -9.01
N GLY A 146 12.21 -12.66 -9.90
CA GLY A 146 10.84 -12.30 -9.52
C GLY A 146 10.63 -10.84 -9.11
N LEU A 147 11.66 -9.98 -9.20
CA LEU A 147 11.58 -8.58 -8.83
C LEU A 147 10.51 -7.86 -9.67
N ARG A 148 9.59 -7.15 -9.01
CA ARG A 148 8.49 -6.41 -9.64
C ARG A 148 8.51 -4.93 -9.29
N GLU A 149 8.88 -4.59 -8.06
CA GLU A 149 8.89 -3.22 -7.57
C GLU A 149 10.29 -2.83 -7.09
N ILE A 150 10.74 -1.64 -7.47
CA ILE A 150 11.92 -1.01 -6.90
C ILE A 150 11.49 0.27 -6.19
N ARG A 151 11.99 0.50 -4.98
CA ARG A 151 11.84 1.77 -4.25
C ARG A 151 13.21 2.38 -4.11
N MET A 152 13.32 3.68 -4.33
CA MET A 152 14.57 4.42 -4.20
C MET A 152 14.34 5.62 -3.30
N VAL A 153 14.99 5.60 -2.15
CA VAL A 153 15.05 6.77 -1.26
C VAL A 153 15.98 7.79 -1.90
N MET A 154 15.46 8.99 -2.13
CA MET A 154 16.15 10.05 -2.81
C MET A 154 17.13 10.76 -1.87
N GLY A 155 18.36 10.91 -2.35
CA GLY A 155 19.39 11.71 -1.68
C GLY A 155 19.47 13.12 -2.28
N VAL A 156 20.65 13.74 -2.17
CA VAL A 156 20.91 15.09 -2.71
C VAL A 156 21.09 15.08 -4.23
N LYS A 157 21.44 13.94 -4.84
CA LYS A 157 21.73 13.86 -6.28
C LYS A 157 20.45 13.73 -7.11
N PRO A 158 20.35 14.40 -8.28
CA PRO A 158 19.19 14.32 -9.17
C PRO A 158 18.98 12.90 -9.70
N PHE A 159 17.72 12.55 -9.93
CA PHE A 159 17.35 11.31 -10.59
C PHE A 159 17.71 11.33 -12.08
N SER A 160 18.32 10.25 -12.59
CA SER A 160 18.55 10.06 -14.02
C SER A 160 17.48 9.14 -14.63
N SER A 161 16.79 9.60 -15.67
CA SER A 161 15.82 8.77 -16.41
C SER A 161 16.45 7.57 -17.11
N SER A 162 17.76 7.61 -17.40
CA SER A 162 18.50 6.46 -17.93
C SER A 162 18.49 5.25 -16.98
N LEU A 163 18.27 5.47 -15.67
CA LEU A 163 18.17 4.38 -14.72
C LEU A 163 16.98 3.46 -15.03
N LEU A 164 15.85 4.00 -15.52
CA LEU A 164 14.68 3.21 -15.87
C LEU A 164 14.96 2.27 -17.05
N SER A 165 15.81 2.67 -18.00
CA SER A 165 16.20 1.78 -19.11
C SER A 165 17.18 0.70 -18.63
N VAL A 166 18.11 1.03 -17.74
CA VAL A 166 18.99 0.04 -17.08
C VAL A 166 18.16 -0.99 -16.32
N VAL A 167 17.19 -0.54 -15.51
CA VAL A 167 16.26 -1.41 -14.79
C VAL A 167 15.47 -2.30 -15.75
N SER A 168 14.88 -1.73 -16.81
CA SER A 168 14.13 -2.51 -17.79
C SER A 168 14.97 -3.58 -18.48
N ALA A 169 16.25 -3.32 -18.72
CA ALA A 169 17.17 -4.28 -19.34
C ALA A 169 17.61 -5.38 -18.36
N ALA A 170 18.00 -5.01 -17.14
CA ALA A 170 18.50 -5.96 -16.14
C ALA A 170 17.38 -6.78 -15.47
N HIS A 171 16.20 -6.17 -15.28
CA HIS A 171 15.06 -6.76 -14.57
C HIS A 171 13.76 -6.53 -15.35
N PRO A 172 13.51 -7.29 -16.43
CA PRO A 172 12.37 -7.06 -17.32
C PRO A 172 11.01 -7.25 -16.63
N THR A 173 10.96 -8.01 -15.53
CA THR A 173 9.76 -8.22 -14.71
C THR A 173 9.40 -7.04 -13.82
N VAL A 174 10.31 -6.07 -13.65
CA VAL A 174 10.03 -4.84 -12.91
C VAL A 174 9.04 -4.00 -13.71
N ASN A 175 7.94 -3.68 -13.06
CA ASN A 175 6.85 -2.90 -13.61
C ASN A 175 6.53 -1.65 -12.78
N GLU A 176 7.12 -1.50 -11.60
CA GLU A 176 6.96 -0.33 -10.73
C GLU A 176 8.32 0.13 -10.20
N PHE A 177 8.56 1.44 -10.23
CA PHE A 177 9.74 2.08 -9.69
C PHE A 177 9.28 3.31 -8.91
N TRP A 178 9.60 3.41 -7.63
CA TRP A 178 9.18 4.50 -6.75
C TRP A 178 10.37 5.36 -6.34
N LEU A 179 10.26 6.66 -6.54
CA LEU A 179 11.14 7.67 -5.95
C LEU A 179 10.51 8.17 -4.65
N ILE A 180 11.27 8.15 -3.56
CA ILE A 180 10.80 8.48 -2.21
C ILE A 180 11.64 9.61 -1.62
N ASP A 181 11.03 10.75 -1.31
CA ASP A 181 11.65 11.90 -0.66
C ASP A 181 11.07 12.09 0.75
N ASP A 182 11.34 11.15 1.66
CA ASP A 182 10.77 11.20 3.02
C ASP A 182 11.21 12.44 3.82
N ARG A 183 12.26 13.15 3.39
CA ARG A 183 12.74 14.39 4.03
C ARG A 183 12.20 15.65 3.38
N ASN A 184 11.49 15.53 2.26
CA ASN A 184 10.98 16.66 1.47
C ASN A 184 12.09 17.65 1.07
N LEU A 185 13.28 17.15 0.77
CA LEU A 185 14.43 17.98 0.41
C LEU A 185 14.80 17.83 -1.07
N HIS A 186 14.62 16.63 -1.62
CA HIS A 186 15.03 16.31 -2.98
C HIS A 186 14.12 16.99 -4.01
N PHE A 187 12.81 16.78 -3.92
CA PHE A 187 11.85 17.32 -4.90
C PHE A 187 11.68 18.84 -4.83
N LEU A 188 12.21 19.49 -3.79
CA LEU A 188 12.32 20.96 -3.73
C LEU A 188 13.43 21.50 -4.64
N GLN A 189 14.46 20.70 -4.90
CA GLN A 189 15.66 21.12 -5.65
C GLN A 189 15.73 20.49 -7.04
N HIS A 190 15.12 19.31 -7.19
CA HIS A 190 15.24 18.48 -8.37
C HIS A 190 13.88 17.93 -8.78
N THR A 191 13.53 18.17 -10.04
CA THR A 191 12.29 17.66 -10.62
C THR A 191 12.62 16.47 -11.53
N PRO A 192 12.15 15.25 -11.24
CA PRO A 192 12.27 14.13 -12.17
C PRO A 192 11.65 14.47 -13.52
N PRO A 193 12.28 14.10 -14.66
CA PRO A 193 11.81 14.51 -15.99
C PRO A 193 10.36 14.13 -16.29
N PHE A 194 9.86 13.00 -15.76
CA PHE A 194 8.49 12.53 -16.01
C PHE A 194 7.41 13.24 -15.19
N ILE A 195 7.77 14.17 -14.30
CA ILE A 195 6.81 15.09 -13.65
C ILE A 195 7.08 16.56 -13.97
N SER A 196 8.04 16.88 -14.85
CA SER A 196 8.42 18.28 -15.10
C SER A 196 7.25 19.11 -15.61
N SER A 197 6.48 18.59 -16.56
CA SER A 197 5.29 19.26 -17.09
C SER A 197 4.27 19.63 -16.01
N PHE A 198 4.07 18.77 -15.01
CA PHE A 198 3.19 19.05 -13.89
C PHE A 198 3.72 20.17 -12.99
N ILE A 199 5.02 20.17 -12.72
CA ILE A 199 5.65 21.24 -11.94
C ILE A 199 5.62 22.57 -12.70
N ASP A 200 5.87 22.55 -14.00
CA ASP A 200 5.84 23.73 -14.88
C ASP A 200 4.42 24.32 -14.92
N GLU A 201 3.40 23.50 -15.16
CA GLU A 201 2.00 23.94 -15.21
C GLU A 201 1.50 24.44 -13.84
N CYS A 202 1.96 23.82 -12.75
CA CYS A 202 1.70 24.32 -11.40
C CYS A 202 2.43 25.63 -11.13
N GLN A 203 3.63 25.83 -11.66
CA GLN A 203 4.37 27.08 -11.51
C GLN A 203 3.68 28.23 -12.25
N GLU A 204 3.23 28.00 -13.49
CA GLU A 204 2.50 28.97 -14.31
C GLU A 204 1.20 29.43 -13.61
N GLN A 205 0.58 28.56 -12.82
CA GLN A 205 -0.65 28.84 -12.08
C GLN A 205 -0.43 29.25 -10.61
N ASP A 206 0.82 29.50 -10.18
CA ASP A 206 1.20 29.84 -8.79
C ASP A 206 0.73 28.79 -7.75
N LEU A 207 0.81 27.50 -8.11
CA LEU A 207 0.31 26.38 -7.31
C LEU A 207 1.39 25.66 -6.49
N ASN A 208 2.68 25.79 -6.84
CA ASN A 208 3.78 25.03 -6.24
C ASN A 208 3.90 25.17 -4.72
N ARG A 209 3.47 26.30 -4.16
CA ARG A 209 3.50 26.51 -2.71
C ARG A 209 2.48 25.65 -1.95
N PHE A 210 1.43 25.12 -2.59
CA PHE A 210 0.30 24.46 -1.92
C PHE A 210 0.47 22.95 -1.73
N PHE A 211 1.53 22.36 -2.28
CA PHE A 211 1.79 20.93 -2.16
C PHE A 211 3.29 20.63 -2.04
N ILE A 212 3.57 19.45 -1.54
CA ILE A 212 4.86 18.77 -1.59
C ILE A 212 4.61 17.41 -2.21
N ILE A 213 5.47 17.02 -3.13
CA ILE A 213 5.52 15.65 -3.61
C ILE A 213 6.40 14.88 -2.63
N GLU A 214 5.89 13.82 -2.03
CA GLU A 214 6.71 12.95 -1.16
C GLU A 214 7.21 11.74 -1.94
N ARG A 215 6.41 11.25 -2.90
CA ARG A 215 6.72 10.05 -3.68
C ARG A 215 6.18 10.14 -5.10
N VAL A 216 6.93 9.60 -6.06
CA VAL A 216 6.45 9.41 -7.44
C VAL A 216 6.81 8.01 -7.90
N GLY A 217 5.84 7.32 -8.50
CA GLY A 217 5.98 5.97 -9.01
C GLY A 217 5.83 5.92 -10.53
N PRO A 218 6.91 5.99 -11.32
CA PRO A 218 6.89 5.50 -12.69
C PRO A 218 6.60 3.99 -12.75
N GLY A 219 5.84 3.56 -13.74
CA GLY A 219 5.55 2.16 -13.98
C GLY A 219 5.16 1.84 -15.42
N LYS A 220 5.20 0.55 -15.74
CA LYS A 220 4.86 0.04 -17.07
C LYS A 220 3.36 -0.21 -17.16
N ALA A 221 2.74 0.32 -18.21
CA ALA A 221 1.33 0.04 -18.47
C ALA A 221 1.15 -1.37 -19.06
N ILE A 222 0.07 -2.03 -18.68
CA ILE A 222 -0.26 -3.39 -19.16
C ILE A 222 -0.60 -3.30 -20.65
N GLY A 223 0.02 -4.14 -21.47
CA GLY A 223 -0.23 -4.19 -22.92
C GLY A 223 0.49 -3.11 -23.74
N GLN A 224 1.38 -2.32 -23.12
CA GLN A 224 2.24 -1.35 -23.81
C GLN A 224 3.69 -1.84 -23.88
N SER A 225 4.54 -1.09 -24.58
CA SER A 225 5.97 -1.38 -24.70
C SER A 225 6.61 -1.58 -23.32
N PRO A 226 7.40 -2.65 -23.10
CA PRO A 226 8.06 -2.90 -21.82
C PRO A 226 9.14 -1.86 -21.49
N TYR A 227 9.41 -0.92 -22.40
CA TYR A 227 10.40 0.13 -22.25
C TYR A 227 9.79 1.50 -21.92
N GLU A 228 8.47 1.63 -22.00
CA GLU A 228 7.79 2.90 -21.76
C GLU A 228 7.28 2.99 -20.32
N TRP A 229 7.66 4.07 -19.65
CA TRP A 229 7.34 4.32 -18.25
C TRP A 229 6.39 5.51 -18.14
N TYR A 230 5.31 5.33 -17.38
CA TYR A 230 4.32 6.36 -17.11
C TYR A 230 4.22 6.60 -15.61
N VAL A 231 3.80 7.78 -15.19
CA VAL A 231 3.48 8.02 -13.78
C VAL A 231 2.22 7.21 -13.42
N ILE A 232 2.41 6.13 -12.64
CA ILE A 232 1.33 5.26 -12.15
C ILE A 232 1.04 5.51 -10.67
N GLY A 233 1.93 6.21 -9.96
CA GLY A 233 1.87 6.43 -8.53
C GLY A 233 2.27 7.85 -8.15
N LEU A 234 1.56 8.48 -7.22
CA LEU A 234 1.89 9.81 -6.73
C LEU A 234 1.46 9.98 -5.27
N THR A 235 2.33 10.56 -4.44
CA THR A 235 2.02 10.97 -3.07
C THR A 235 2.15 12.48 -2.95
N LEU A 236 1.03 13.14 -2.66
CA LEU A 236 0.93 14.58 -2.46
C LEU A 236 0.63 14.88 -1.00
N LYS A 237 1.51 15.63 -0.37
CA LYS A 237 1.27 16.26 0.92
C LYS A 237 0.87 17.71 0.73
N THR A 238 -0.20 18.12 1.38
CA THR A 238 -0.74 19.46 1.19
C THR A 238 -0.25 20.40 2.28
N THR A 239 0.29 21.57 1.91
CA THR A 239 1.01 22.47 2.83
C THR A 239 0.21 23.68 3.30
N PHE A 240 -0.75 24.19 2.53
CA PHE A 240 -1.53 25.38 2.92
C PHE A 240 -3.00 25.30 2.57
N ALA A 241 -3.84 25.90 3.41
CA ALA A 241 -5.29 25.96 3.26
C ALA A 241 -5.69 26.76 2.02
N SER A 242 -6.04 26.08 0.92
CA SER A 242 -6.48 26.76 -0.30
C SER A 242 -7.47 25.94 -1.12
N LYS A 243 -8.40 26.64 -1.78
CA LYS A 243 -9.27 26.09 -2.83
C LYS A 243 -8.48 25.59 -4.06
N SER A 244 -7.21 25.98 -4.19
CA SER A 244 -6.29 25.58 -5.26
C SER A 244 -6.00 24.08 -5.34
N ARG A 245 -6.39 23.30 -4.33
CA ARG A 245 -6.08 21.87 -4.26
C ARG A 245 -6.92 21.01 -5.20
N LEU A 246 -8.19 21.36 -5.42
CA LEU A 246 -8.98 20.71 -6.46
C LEU A 246 -8.40 20.99 -7.85
N LYS A 247 -7.82 22.19 -8.05
CA LYS A 247 -7.08 22.49 -9.28
C LYS A 247 -5.85 21.59 -9.44
N ILE A 248 -5.04 21.43 -8.39
CA ILE A 248 -3.88 20.52 -8.41
C ILE A 248 -4.33 19.10 -8.78
N LEU A 249 -5.39 18.59 -8.17
CA LEU A 249 -5.91 17.25 -8.49
C LEU A 249 -6.41 17.14 -9.94
N ASN A 250 -7.07 18.18 -10.48
CA ASN A 250 -7.45 18.21 -11.88
C ASN A 250 -6.21 18.16 -12.80
N LEU A 251 -5.15 18.93 -12.50
CA LEU A 251 -3.89 18.89 -13.26
C LEU A 251 -3.26 17.49 -13.22
N VAL A 252 -3.20 16.86 -12.04
CA VAL A 252 -2.70 15.49 -11.89
C VAL A 252 -3.51 14.52 -12.75
N SER A 253 -4.84 14.59 -12.72
CA SER A 253 -5.67 13.69 -13.54
C SER A 253 -5.48 13.89 -15.04
N SER A 254 -5.25 15.13 -15.47
CA SER A 254 -5.04 15.49 -16.87
C SER A 254 -3.68 15.02 -17.38
N LEU A 255 -2.61 15.31 -16.63
CA LEU A 255 -1.23 15.03 -17.03
C LEU A 255 -0.82 13.58 -16.79
N PHE A 256 -1.46 12.89 -15.85
CA PHE A 256 -1.14 11.51 -15.49
C PHE A 256 -2.35 10.58 -15.67
N PRO A 257 -2.85 10.38 -16.91
CA PRO A 257 -4.05 9.58 -17.16
C PRO A 257 -3.88 8.08 -16.81
N LYS A 258 -2.62 7.62 -16.65
CA LYS A 258 -2.28 6.24 -16.25
C LYS A 258 -2.07 6.08 -14.74
N LEU A 259 -2.32 7.12 -13.94
CA LEU A 259 -2.18 7.06 -12.48
C LEU A 259 -3.13 6.01 -11.89
N LYS A 260 -2.55 4.97 -11.27
CA LYS A 260 -3.25 3.87 -10.60
C LYS A 260 -3.34 4.04 -9.11
N THR A 261 -2.36 4.72 -8.51
CA THR A 261 -2.24 4.91 -7.07
C THR A 261 -2.05 6.38 -6.75
N LEU A 262 -2.92 6.92 -5.90
CA LEU A 262 -2.81 8.29 -5.41
C LEU A 262 -2.85 8.30 -3.89
N THR A 263 -1.91 9.00 -3.27
CA THR A 263 -1.90 9.28 -1.83
C THR A 263 -2.07 10.76 -1.60
N LEU A 264 -3.08 11.10 -0.79
CA LEU A 264 -3.38 12.47 -0.38
C LEU A 264 -3.17 12.60 1.12
N ASN A 265 -2.13 13.34 1.50
CA ASN A 265 -1.83 13.68 2.89
C ASN A 265 -2.35 15.08 3.24
N LEU A 266 -3.41 15.08 4.05
CA LEU A 266 -4.19 16.25 4.48
C LEU A 266 -4.08 16.53 5.99
N GLU A 267 -3.18 15.84 6.71
CA GLU A 267 -3.06 15.92 8.18
C GLU A 267 -2.74 17.35 8.65
N ASP A 268 -1.82 18.04 7.97
CA ASP A 268 -1.17 19.28 8.45
C ASP A 268 -1.88 20.61 8.09
N HIS A 269 -3.17 20.59 7.69
CA HIS A 269 -3.85 21.82 7.28
C HIS A 269 -5.29 21.94 7.76
N ASN A 270 -5.84 23.16 7.87
CA ASN A 270 -7.22 23.36 8.36
C ASN A 270 -8.29 23.62 7.31
N ALA A 271 -7.98 23.56 6.01
CA ALA A 271 -9.00 23.76 4.98
C ALA A 271 -10.05 22.65 4.98
N THR A 272 -11.30 23.06 4.73
CA THR A 272 -12.46 22.17 4.59
C THR A 272 -12.92 22.09 3.13
N TYR A 273 -13.38 20.93 2.69
CA TYR A 273 -13.84 20.64 1.33
C TYR A 273 -15.28 20.18 1.33
N HIS A 274 -16.07 20.62 0.37
CA HIS A 274 -17.35 19.97 0.16
C HIS A 274 -17.10 18.56 -0.41
N ILE A 275 -17.69 17.54 0.19
CA ILE A 275 -17.45 16.14 -0.20
C ILE A 275 -17.80 15.88 -1.66
N ASN A 276 -18.86 16.50 -2.21
CA ASN A 276 -19.20 16.29 -3.61
C ASN A 276 -18.12 16.83 -4.55
N ASP A 277 -17.55 18.01 -4.28
CA ASP A 277 -16.52 18.60 -5.14
C ASP A 277 -15.26 17.73 -5.11
N PHE A 278 -14.89 17.24 -3.92
CA PHE A 278 -13.76 16.34 -3.74
C PHE A 278 -13.96 15.01 -4.49
N ALA A 279 -15.13 14.39 -4.35
CA ALA A 279 -15.45 13.13 -5.01
C ALA A 279 -15.52 13.29 -6.54
N THR A 280 -16.14 14.36 -7.04
CA THR A 280 -16.22 14.66 -8.48
C THR A 280 -14.86 14.94 -9.09
N THR A 281 -13.98 15.69 -8.41
CA THR A 281 -12.60 15.89 -8.87
C THR A 281 -11.82 14.57 -8.92
N LEU A 282 -11.95 13.70 -7.90
CA LEU A 282 -11.35 12.37 -7.95
C LEU A 282 -11.96 11.49 -9.06
N GLY A 283 -13.24 11.71 -9.40
CA GLY A 283 -13.92 11.01 -10.49
C GLY A 283 -13.29 11.21 -11.88
N GLN A 284 -12.43 12.23 -12.05
CA GLN A 284 -11.71 12.50 -13.30
C GLN A 284 -10.56 11.50 -13.55
N PHE A 285 -10.14 10.74 -12.53
CA PHE A 285 -9.05 9.79 -12.66
C PHE A 285 -9.52 8.48 -13.30
N VAL A 286 -9.22 8.30 -14.58
CA VAL A 286 -9.69 7.16 -15.39
C VAL A 286 -9.01 5.83 -15.08
N SER A 287 -7.83 5.84 -14.43
CA SER A 287 -7.04 4.65 -14.13
C SER A 287 -6.86 4.37 -12.63
N LEU A 288 -7.42 5.21 -11.75
CA LEU A 288 -7.15 5.18 -10.31
C LEU A 288 -7.83 3.99 -9.63
N ARG A 289 -7.02 3.02 -9.19
CA ARG A 289 -7.45 1.78 -8.54
C ARG A 289 -7.29 1.81 -7.03
N THR A 290 -6.28 2.53 -6.55
CA THR A 290 -5.91 2.57 -5.13
C THR A 290 -5.80 4.01 -4.67
N LEU A 291 -6.56 4.35 -3.62
CA LEU A 291 -6.54 5.69 -3.03
C LEU A 291 -6.14 5.62 -1.57
N PHE A 292 -5.17 6.42 -1.18
CA PHE A 292 -4.71 6.53 0.20
C PHE A 292 -5.09 7.91 0.73
N LEU A 293 -5.85 7.95 1.83
CA LEU A 293 -6.39 9.17 2.41
C LEU A 293 -5.90 9.33 3.85
N TYR A 294 -5.12 10.37 4.09
CA TYR A 294 -4.52 10.67 5.39
C TYR A 294 -5.09 11.99 5.92
N GLY A 295 -5.69 11.97 7.11
CA GLY A 295 -6.23 13.16 7.77
C GLY A 295 -7.38 13.84 7.02
N VAL A 296 -8.20 13.09 6.29
CA VAL A 296 -9.26 13.60 5.42
C VAL A 296 -10.57 13.84 6.17
N TYR A 297 -10.94 13.00 7.14
CA TYR A 297 -12.26 13.03 7.78
C TYR A 297 -12.64 14.42 8.33
N LYS A 298 -11.73 15.05 9.09
CA LYS A 298 -11.94 16.39 9.68
C LYS A 298 -11.96 17.52 8.65
N ARG A 299 -11.52 17.25 7.43
CA ARG A 299 -11.41 18.23 6.34
C ARG A 299 -12.62 18.16 5.43
N LEU A 300 -13.48 17.17 5.56
CA LEU A 300 -14.69 17.06 4.75
C LEU A 300 -15.85 17.81 5.42
N ASN A 301 -16.46 18.70 4.65
CA ASN A 301 -17.77 19.26 4.90
C ASN A 301 -18.82 18.35 4.26
N PHE A 302 -19.58 17.68 5.12
CA PHE A 302 -20.67 16.77 4.76
C PHE A 302 -21.97 17.50 4.37
N GLY A 303 -21.96 18.85 4.35
CA GLY A 303 -23.14 19.68 4.13
C GLY A 303 -24.17 19.56 5.25
N SER A 304 -25.44 19.83 4.93
CA SER A 304 -26.57 19.63 5.85
C SER A 304 -26.86 18.15 6.14
N LYS A 305 -26.24 17.22 5.41
CA LYS A 305 -26.36 15.77 5.57
C LYS A 305 -25.33 15.21 6.56
N LYS A 306 -25.04 15.95 7.64
CA LYS A 306 -24.22 15.40 8.73
C LYS A 306 -24.95 14.17 9.25
N LEU A 307 -24.40 12.98 9.00
CA LEU A 307 -24.92 11.71 9.51
C LEU A 307 -24.94 11.81 11.03
N ALA A 308 -26.08 12.21 11.58
CA ALA A 308 -26.37 12.02 12.97
C ALA A 308 -26.60 10.51 13.12
N PRO A 309 -25.75 9.76 13.84
CA PRO A 309 -26.13 8.42 14.21
C PRO A 309 -27.43 8.51 15.02
N SER A 310 -28.36 7.61 14.75
CA SER A 310 -29.59 7.41 15.54
C SER A 310 -29.32 6.90 16.97
N VAL A 311 -28.05 6.88 17.40
CA VAL A 311 -27.65 6.39 18.71
C VAL A 311 -27.88 7.50 19.74
N ARG A 312 -28.99 7.42 20.46
CA ARG A 312 -29.23 8.17 21.71
C ARG A 312 -28.27 7.63 22.78
N VAL A 313 -27.05 8.15 22.83
CA VAL A 313 -26.05 7.75 23.83
C VAL A 313 -26.27 8.52 25.13
N ARG A 314 -26.56 7.79 26.22
CA ARG A 314 -26.62 8.33 27.59
C ARG A 314 -25.20 8.57 28.11
N SER A 315 -24.88 9.85 28.32
CA SER A 315 -23.80 10.55 29.05
C SER A 315 -22.47 9.92 29.50
N MET A 316 -22.12 8.64 29.29
CA MET A 316 -20.77 8.10 29.57
C MET A 316 -19.99 7.64 28.33
N ASP A 317 -20.64 7.32 27.21
CA ASP A 317 -19.93 6.86 25.98
C ASP A 317 -19.72 7.98 24.95
N THR A 318 -19.52 9.24 25.37
CA THR A 318 -19.43 10.36 24.40
C THR A 318 -18.23 10.22 23.47
N PHE A 319 -17.12 9.66 23.94
CA PHE A 319 -15.93 9.46 23.11
C PHE A 319 -16.09 8.29 22.15
N ASP A 320 -16.54 7.12 22.63
CA ASP A 320 -16.80 5.97 21.77
C ASP A 320 -17.86 6.27 20.71
N ALA A 321 -18.90 7.03 21.07
CA ALA A 321 -19.90 7.52 20.13
C ALA A 321 -19.30 8.44 19.05
N MET A 322 -18.30 9.25 19.39
CA MET A 322 -17.58 10.08 18.43
C MET A 322 -16.73 9.24 17.49
N VAL A 323 -15.99 8.25 18.02
CA VAL A 323 -15.18 7.33 17.20
C VAL A 323 -16.08 6.53 16.26
N ALA A 324 -17.22 6.02 16.74
CA ALA A 324 -18.22 5.34 15.91
C ALA A 324 -18.81 6.27 14.83
N ARG A 325 -19.02 7.55 15.15
CA ARG A 325 -19.44 8.56 14.15
C ARG A 325 -18.35 8.83 13.12
N ALA A 326 -17.08 8.86 13.53
CA ALA A 326 -15.96 9.02 12.62
C ALA A 326 -15.89 7.84 11.64
N GLU A 327 -15.96 6.61 12.15
CA GLU A 327 -15.99 5.40 11.32
C GLU A 327 -17.19 5.36 10.36
N THR A 328 -18.39 5.65 10.86
CA THR A 328 -19.61 5.69 10.02
C THR A 328 -19.48 6.76 8.93
N GLY A 329 -18.99 7.95 9.29
CA GLY A 329 -18.75 9.02 8.33
C GLY A 329 -17.67 8.64 7.32
N THR A 330 -16.63 7.92 7.75
CA THR A 330 -15.59 7.37 6.89
C THR A 330 -16.16 6.42 5.85
N LEU A 331 -16.92 5.40 6.25
CA LEU A 331 -17.58 4.48 5.32
C LEU A 331 -18.52 5.22 4.35
N TRP A 332 -19.23 6.23 4.84
CA TRP A 332 -20.15 6.99 3.99
C TRP A 332 -19.40 7.80 2.91
N TYR A 333 -18.39 8.59 3.28
CA TYR A 333 -17.72 9.44 2.29
C TYR A 333 -16.84 8.62 1.34
N THR A 334 -16.25 7.52 1.82
CA THR A 334 -15.46 6.63 0.96
C THR A 334 -16.34 5.90 -0.05
N SER A 335 -17.54 5.47 0.34
CA SER A 335 -18.56 4.97 -0.60
C SER A 335 -19.01 6.04 -1.60
N ARG A 336 -19.10 7.31 -1.18
CA ARG A 336 -19.39 8.43 -2.09
C ARG A 336 -18.28 8.62 -3.12
N ILE A 337 -17.01 8.59 -2.69
CA ILE A 337 -15.85 8.66 -3.60
C ILE A 337 -15.86 7.47 -4.56
N ALA A 338 -16.07 6.25 -4.07
CA ALA A 338 -16.07 5.03 -4.88
C ALA A 338 -17.16 5.04 -5.98
N ARG A 339 -18.31 5.68 -5.74
CA ARG A 339 -19.36 5.88 -6.76
C ARG A 339 -18.92 6.82 -7.88
N GLU A 340 -18.17 7.87 -7.57
CA GLU A 340 -17.65 8.81 -8.57
C GLU A 340 -16.44 8.23 -9.32
N VAL A 341 -15.48 7.62 -8.61
CA VAL A 341 -14.29 6.98 -9.20
C VAL A 341 -14.60 5.55 -9.58
N ARG A 342 -15.16 5.31 -10.77
CA ARG A 342 -15.73 4.00 -11.15
C ARG A 342 -14.73 2.83 -11.18
N VAL A 343 -13.45 3.11 -11.38
CA VAL A 343 -12.39 2.08 -11.48
C VAL A 343 -11.66 1.81 -10.16
N LEU A 344 -12.08 2.47 -9.08
CA LEU A 344 -11.45 2.33 -7.76
C LEU A 344 -11.73 0.95 -7.16
N ASP A 345 -10.69 0.24 -6.75
CA ASP A 345 -10.77 -1.10 -6.18
C ASP A 345 -10.71 -1.04 -4.64
N MET A 346 -9.89 -0.14 -4.09
CA MET A 346 -9.67 -0.06 -2.64
C MET A 346 -9.22 1.34 -2.18
N ILE A 347 -9.53 1.64 -0.92
CA ILE A 347 -9.18 2.88 -0.24
C ILE A 347 -8.51 2.54 1.09
N TYR A 348 -7.31 3.07 1.33
CA TYR A 348 -6.70 3.06 2.66
C TYR A 348 -7.01 4.36 3.39
N ILE A 349 -7.46 4.24 4.63
CA ILE A 349 -7.72 5.37 5.52
C ILE A 349 -6.66 5.40 6.61
N LYS A 350 -6.18 6.60 6.93
CA LYS A 350 -5.48 6.92 8.17
C LYS A 350 -5.94 8.27 8.67
N ASP A 351 -6.89 8.26 9.59
CA ASP A 351 -7.49 9.45 10.17
C ASP A 351 -7.24 9.50 11.67
N SER A 352 -7.14 10.72 12.20
CA SER A 352 -6.98 10.93 13.64
C SER A 352 -7.75 12.13 14.16
N GLY A 353 -8.07 12.01 15.44
CA GLY A 353 -8.96 12.82 16.23
C GLY A 353 -8.32 13.32 17.50
N ARG A 354 -8.66 14.54 17.91
CA ARG A 354 -8.40 14.97 19.28
C ARG A 354 -9.61 15.74 19.74
N GLU A 355 -10.21 15.29 20.84
CA GLU A 355 -11.42 15.88 21.38
C GLU A 355 -11.29 16.11 22.88
N ARG A 356 -11.89 17.19 23.35
CA ARG A 356 -11.92 17.50 24.78
C ARG A 356 -13.10 16.81 25.42
N VAL A 357 -12.84 15.81 26.25
CA VAL A 357 -13.85 15.10 27.04
C VAL A 357 -13.68 15.52 28.49
N HIS A 358 -14.65 16.29 29.00
CA HIS A 358 -14.55 16.98 30.29
C HIS A 358 -13.32 17.91 30.38
N ARG A 359 -12.27 17.49 31.11
CA ARG A 359 -11.04 18.24 31.34
C ARG A 359 -9.79 17.63 30.70
N ARG A 360 -9.90 16.47 30.03
CA ARG A 360 -8.79 15.80 29.36
C ARG A 360 -9.00 15.78 27.85
N PHE A 361 -7.90 15.78 27.11
CA PHE A 361 -7.95 15.47 25.70
C PHE A 361 -7.88 13.97 25.52
N LYS A 362 -8.73 13.45 24.64
CA LYS A 362 -8.67 12.07 24.18
C LYS A 362 -8.37 12.06 22.70
N GLU A 363 -7.49 11.17 22.30
CA GLU A 363 -7.09 11.00 20.90
C GLU A 363 -7.65 9.70 20.36
N TRP A 364 -8.14 9.76 19.12
CA TRP A 364 -8.58 8.59 18.39
C TRP A 364 -7.83 8.47 17.08
N ARG A 365 -7.58 7.23 16.66
CA ARG A 365 -7.05 6.90 15.34
C ARG A 365 -7.94 5.86 14.68
N LEU A 366 -8.22 6.07 13.40
CA LEU A 366 -8.86 5.12 12.51
C LEU A 366 -7.91 4.83 11.36
N ASP A 367 -7.49 3.58 11.23
CA ASP A 367 -6.66 3.17 10.10
C ASP A 367 -7.07 1.79 9.58
N GLY A 368 -6.94 1.61 8.26
CA GLY A 368 -7.25 0.33 7.64
C GLY A 368 -7.65 0.43 6.18
N TRP A 369 -7.77 -0.75 5.57
CA TRP A 369 -8.21 -0.92 4.20
C TRP A 369 -9.73 -1.07 4.11
N LEU A 370 -10.31 -0.36 3.16
CA LEU A 370 -11.68 -0.49 2.72
C LEU A 370 -11.68 -0.95 1.26
N TYR A 371 -12.44 -2.01 0.98
CA TYR A 371 -12.59 -2.58 -0.36
C TYR A 371 -13.89 -2.11 -0.96
N VAL A 372 -13.88 -1.83 -2.27
CA VAL A 372 -15.07 -1.39 -2.99
C VAL A 372 -15.82 -2.61 -3.51
N ALA A 373 -17.10 -2.73 -3.16
CA ALA A 373 -17.97 -3.79 -3.66
C ALA A 373 -18.32 -3.59 -5.14
N ASN A 374 -18.41 -4.69 -5.88
CA ASN A 374 -18.96 -4.70 -7.24
C ASN A 374 -20.48 -4.46 -7.16
N GLY A 375 -20.99 -3.42 -7.84
CA GLY A 375 -22.41 -3.03 -7.78
C GLY A 375 -22.60 -1.57 -7.35
N ASP A 376 -23.27 -1.34 -6.22
CA ASP A 376 -23.60 -0.01 -5.67
C ASP A 376 -22.38 0.84 -5.24
N ARG A 377 -21.16 0.29 -5.45
CA ARG A 377 -19.86 0.88 -5.13
C ARG A 377 -19.75 1.28 -3.65
N GLU A 378 -20.38 0.50 -2.77
CA GLU A 378 -20.21 0.66 -1.33
C GLU A 378 -18.84 0.17 -0.88
N THR A 379 -18.30 0.81 0.14
CA THR A 379 -17.02 0.42 0.73
C THR A 379 -17.24 -0.35 2.02
N GLY A 380 -16.51 -1.45 2.18
CA GLY A 380 -16.55 -2.30 3.36
C GLY A 380 -15.16 -2.74 3.77
N GLY A 381 -14.96 -2.99 5.06
CA GLY A 381 -13.67 -3.38 5.62
C GLY A 381 -13.66 -3.18 7.13
N LYS A 382 -12.55 -3.58 7.76
CA LYS A 382 -12.36 -3.41 9.20
C LYS A 382 -11.36 -2.28 9.43
N LEU A 383 -11.82 -1.19 10.04
CA LEU A 383 -10.94 -0.13 10.52
C LEU A 383 -10.47 -0.47 11.93
N GLN A 384 -9.16 -0.36 12.16
CA GLN A 384 -8.59 -0.47 13.49
C GLN A 384 -8.86 0.83 14.25
N ARG A 385 -9.50 0.70 15.42
CA ARG A 385 -9.68 1.79 16.36
C ARG A 385 -8.53 1.77 17.35
N VAL A 386 -7.80 2.86 17.44
CA VAL A 386 -6.82 3.07 18.53
C VAL A 386 -7.28 4.28 19.33
N MET A 387 -7.32 4.12 20.65
CA MET A 387 -7.73 5.17 21.58
C MET A 387 -6.61 5.36 22.60
N SER A 388 -6.23 6.61 22.82
CA SER A 388 -5.25 7.00 23.84
C SER A 388 -5.78 8.15 24.67
N GLU A 389 -5.39 8.15 25.95
CA GLU A 389 -5.62 9.25 26.88
C GLU A 389 -4.28 9.88 27.20
N ASP A 390 -4.20 11.22 27.12
CA ASP A 390 -3.05 12.01 27.56
C ASP A 390 -3.02 12.17 29.09
#